data_AF-A0A1Q7TFT8-F1
#
_entry.id   AF-A0A1Q7TFT8-F1
#
_cell.length_a   1.000
_cell.length_b   1.000
_cell.length_c   1.000
_cell.angle_alpha   90.00
_cell.angle_beta   90.00
_cell.angle_gamma   90.00
#
_symmetry.space_group_name_H-M   'P 1'
#
loop_
_entity.id
_entity.type
_entity.pdbx_description
1 polymer ?
#
loop_
_entity_poly.entity_id
_entity_poly.type
_entity_poly.pdbx_seq_one_letter_code
_entity_poly.pdbx_strand_id
1 'polypeptide(L)'
;MLASLSLLLAVTTMQATPAPAPSPAPRAHRRAHAITIAPFAASAAELEAAAAGLAMATPDFAMLSAQAPVLAMSAQALQAPVFALSAAPVAMAGGFQELAGLADLAGLADLAGLAALADVGDFTFDMEDEPEPRWPQDEASTQADVADSVYRAARRALNQNQYQQAAELFRRIRDRYARSTYVPNTYYWEAFALYRAGSDDNLRAARSALKTQADRYPKATTRRDAEVLLRRIQGELARRGDQPAATAIAQDVDEIAPVAAVPPVAGTPPVAAIAGVPGRHRYESNNCDDDDDIRLAALNAMLQMDAERAVPTLKTVLARRDAGSTCLRRKAVFLVSQKRSDETTSILLSAVRSDPDQEVREQAVFWLSQVPGDETALALDSILRDPKTDPEIQEKAIFALSQHRGARAGATLRAFAERSDVNSDLREKAIFWLGQNRSEDNAQFLKDLYKKLDNQDLKEKVIFSLSQMGGIDNYRWLMDIALDSREDIEIRKKALFWAGQGRSVDIADLVRLYESMNDREMKEQLIFVYSQRREDAALDKLFQIGKNDPDRELRKKAIFWVGQSRSPRAAQYLQELINQ
;
A
#
# COMPACT_ATOMS: atom_id res chain seq x y z
N MET A 1 -23.97 -64.68 -32.66
CA MET A 1 -23.28 -65.40 -31.57
C MET A 1 -21.93 -64.74 -31.40
N LEU A 2 -21.66 -64.11 -30.25
CA LEU A 2 -20.93 -64.75 -29.14
C LEU A 2 -19.63 -65.36 -29.67
N ALA A 3 -18.54 -64.59 -29.67
CA ALA A 3 -17.65 -64.36 -28.52
C ALA A 3 -16.54 -65.43 -28.47
N SER A 4 -15.50 -65.18 -27.67
CA SER A 4 -14.61 -66.23 -27.15
C SER A 4 -13.60 -66.79 -28.18
N LEU A 5 -12.42 -67.32 -27.82
CA LEU A 5 -11.66 -67.38 -26.57
C LEU A 5 -10.23 -67.90 -26.94
N SER A 6 -9.20 -67.57 -26.14
CA SER A 6 -8.18 -68.55 -25.70
C SER A 6 -7.26 -69.23 -26.77
N LEU A 7 -6.27 -70.10 -26.47
CA LEU A 7 -5.64 -70.54 -25.20
C LEU A 7 -4.20 -71.07 -25.45
N LEU A 8 -3.42 -71.14 -24.37
CA LEU A 8 -2.44 -72.18 -24.00
C LEU A 8 -1.46 -72.79 -25.03
N LEU A 9 -0.20 -72.77 -24.63
CA LEU A 9 0.56 -74.02 -24.43
C LEU A 9 1.44 -73.89 -23.18
N ALA A 10 1.52 -74.96 -22.38
CA ALA A 10 2.23 -75.00 -21.10
C ALA A 10 3.05 -76.30 -20.99
N VAL A 11 4.14 -76.25 -20.23
CA VAL A 11 4.88 -77.43 -19.75
C VAL A 11 5.22 -77.23 -18.28
N THR A 12 4.99 -78.27 -17.48
CA THR A 12 5.06 -78.26 -16.01
C THR A 12 5.94 -79.38 -15.47
N THR A 13 6.65 -79.13 -14.37
CA THR A 13 7.05 -80.16 -13.41
C THR A 13 6.77 -79.69 -11.97
N MET A 14 6.20 -80.59 -11.17
CA MET A 14 5.90 -80.45 -9.71
C MET A 14 6.97 -81.22 -8.90
N GLN A 15 7.13 -81.20 -7.57
CA GLN A 15 6.43 -80.66 -6.37
C GLN A 15 7.51 -80.53 -5.24
N ALA A 16 7.33 -80.02 -4.01
CA ALA A 16 6.21 -79.50 -3.21
C ALA A 16 6.73 -78.46 -2.17
N THR A 17 5.90 -78.02 -1.22
CA THR A 17 6.21 -77.04 -0.15
C THR A 17 6.31 -77.65 1.26
N PRO A 18 7.05 -77.01 2.19
CA PRO A 18 6.40 -76.54 3.42
C PRO A 18 6.73 -75.08 3.82
N ALA A 19 5.97 -74.58 4.81
CA ALA A 19 5.75 -73.17 5.18
C ALA A 19 6.98 -72.26 5.51
N PRO A 20 6.87 -70.93 5.29
CA PRO A 20 7.85 -69.95 5.77
C PRO A 20 7.57 -69.48 7.22
N ALA A 21 8.64 -69.35 8.01
CA ALA A 21 8.68 -68.75 9.34
C ALA A 21 9.38 -67.36 9.29
N PRO A 22 9.46 -66.58 10.39
CA PRO A 22 9.16 -65.14 10.36
C PRO A 22 10.31 -64.22 9.93
N SER A 23 9.92 -63.01 9.49
CA SER A 23 10.86 -61.88 9.30
C SER A 23 11.34 -61.28 10.64
N PRO A 24 12.56 -60.72 10.71
CA PRO A 24 13.21 -60.34 11.97
C PRO A 24 12.76 -58.98 12.53
N ALA A 25 12.96 -58.80 13.84
CA ALA A 25 12.52 -57.64 14.60
C ALA A 25 13.40 -56.38 14.42
N PRO A 26 12.82 -55.16 14.45
CA PRO A 26 13.56 -53.94 14.72
C PRO A 26 13.96 -53.88 16.21
N ARG A 27 15.15 -53.34 16.50
CA ARG A 27 15.65 -53.15 17.88
C ARG A 27 14.78 -52.16 18.65
N ALA A 28 14.45 -52.50 19.90
CA ALA A 28 13.63 -51.66 20.78
C ALA A 28 14.47 -50.78 21.72
N HIS A 29 14.03 -49.55 21.95
CA HIS A 29 14.29 -48.85 23.21
C HIS A 29 13.04 -48.09 23.73
N ARG A 30 12.32 -48.82 24.59
CA ARG A 30 11.52 -48.40 25.78
C ARG A 30 10.37 -47.38 25.64
N ARG A 31 9.27 -47.76 26.30
CA ARG A 31 7.97 -47.07 26.40
C ARG A 31 8.00 -45.90 27.39
N ALA A 32 7.09 -44.95 27.18
CA ALA A 32 6.26 -44.38 28.25
C ALA A 32 4.78 -44.61 27.90
N HIS A 33 3.91 -44.83 28.88
CA HIS A 33 2.48 -45.05 28.68
C HIS A 33 1.69 -43.73 28.68
N ALA A 34 0.55 -43.73 27.99
CA ALA A 34 -0.35 -42.58 27.92
C ALA A 34 -0.90 -42.19 29.30
N ILE A 35 -1.07 -40.87 29.51
CA ILE A 35 -1.82 -40.31 30.63
C ILE A 35 -2.98 -39.48 30.05
N THR A 36 -4.16 -39.72 30.61
CA THR A 36 -5.43 -39.04 30.28
C THR A 36 -5.32 -37.53 30.52
N ILE A 37 -5.76 -36.72 29.56
CA ILE A 37 -5.87 -35.27 29.74
C ILE A 37 -7.06 -34.97 30.66
N ALA A 38 -6.78 -34.54 31.88
CA ALA A 38 -7.74 -33.86 32.74
C ALA A 38 -7.68 -32.34 32.48
N PRO A 39 -8.77 -31.59 32.67
CA PRO A 39 -8.76 -30.14 32.49
C PRO A 39 -7.89 -29.46 33.57
N PHE A 40 -6.93 -28.65 33.16
CA PHE A 40 -6.19 -27.77 34.06
C PHE A 40 -7.08 -26.60 34.47
N ALA A 41 -7.50 -26.57 35.73
CA ALA A 41 -7.94 -25.36 36.39
C ALA A 41 -6.75 -24.77 37.16
N ALA A 42 -6.19 -23.67 36.67
CA ALA A 42 -5.17 -22.92 37.41
C ALA A 42 -5.81 -22.26 38.65
N SER A 43 -5.09 -22.25 39.77
CA SER A 43 -5.57 -21.53 40.96
C SER A 43 -5.37 -20.02 40.80
N ALA A 44 -6.19 -19.21 41.48
CA ALA A 44 -6.11 -17.75 41.37
C ALA A 44 -4.72 -17.19 41.76
N ALA A 45 -4.02 -17.83 42.70
CA ALA A 45 -2.69 -17.44 43.12
C ALA A 45 -1.60 -17.68 42.05
N GLU A 46 -1.75 -18.70 41.20
CA GLU A 46 -0.83 -18.97 40.08
C GLU A 46 -1.05 -17.98 38.93
N LEU A 47 -2.29 -17.51 38.75
CA LEU A 47 -2.64 -16.43 37.82
C LEU A 47 -2.11 -15.06 38.28
N GLU A 48 -2.16 -14.74 39.58
CA GLU A 48 -1.57 -13.50 40.11
C GLU A 48 -0.03 -13.46 39.98
N ALA A 49 0.65 -14.58 40.23
CA ALA A 49 2.10 -14.68 40.03
C ALA A 49 2.51 -14.51 38.55
N ALA A 50 1.72 -15.04 37.62
CA ALA A 50 1.93 -14.83 36.18
C ALA A 50 1.62 -13.39 35.74
N ALA A 51 0.59 -12.76 36.31
CA ALA A 51 0.23 -11.36 36.04
C ALA A 51 1.33 -10.38 36.49
N ALA A 52 1.97 -10.62 37.63
CA ALA A 52 3.10 -9.82 38.11
C ALA A 52 4.32 -9.87 37.18
N GLY A 53 4.51 -10.97 36.43
CA GLY A 53 5.58 -11.10 35.45
C GLY A 53 5.34 -10.36 34.13
N LEU A 54 4.06 -10.13 33.77
CA LEU A 54 3.67 -9.48 32.50
C LEU A 54 3.52 -7.95 32.61
N ALA A 55 3.42 -7.40 33.82
CA ALA A 55 3.35 -5.95 34.06
C ALA A 55 4.64 -5.17 33.76
N MET A 56 5.73 -5.86 33.39
CA MET A 56 7.03 -5.27 32.99
C MET A 56 7.24 -5.21 31.48
N ALA A 57 6.27 -5.64 30.66
CA ALA A 57 6.44 -5.83 29.22
C ALA A 57 5.19 -5.52 28.37
N THR A 58 4.54 -4.38 28.60
CA THR A 58 3.61 -3.76 27.63
C THR A 58 3.82 -2.25 27.55
N PRO A 59 3.77 -1.63 26.35
CA PRO A 59 3.82 -0.17 26.21
C PRO A 59 2.48 0.46 26.62
N ASP A 60 2.54 1.53 27.39
CA ASP A 60 1.38 2.24 27.91
C ASP A 60 0.72 3.10 26.81
N PHE A 61 -0.38 2.59 26.25
CA PHE A 61 -1.13 3.26 25.18
C PHE A 61 -1.84 4.56 25.61
N ALA A 62 -1.82 4.92 26.90
CA ALA A 62 -2.39 6.18 27.39
C ALA A 62 -1.51 7.42 27.10
N MET A 63 -0.24 7.25 26.71
CA MET A 63 0.67 8.37 26.37
C MET A 63 0.56 8.86 24.92
N LEU A 64 -0.24 8.20 24.07
CA LEU A 64 -0.33 8.46 22.63
C LEU A 64 -1.44 9.47 22.23
N SER A 65 -2.13 10.09 23.18
CA SER A 65 -3.25 11.01 22.92
C SER A 65 -3.08 12.42 23.54
N ALA A 66 -1.87 12.76 24.01
CA ALA A 66 -1.64 13.95 24.85
C ALA A 66 -0.50 14.90 24.38
N GLN A 67 -0.15 14.94 23.09
CA GLN A 67 0.78 15.95 22.54
C GLN A 67 0.34 16.56 21.19
N ALA A 68 -0.59 17.50 21.27
CA ALA A 68 -0.74 18.64 20.36
C ALA A 68 -1.27 19.82 21.20
N PRO A 69 -0.91 21.10 20.95
CA PRO A 69 -0.25 21.66 19.76
C PRO A 69 1.01 22.51 20.08
N VAL A 70 1.50 23.27 19.07
CA VAL A 70 2.53 24.35 19.01
C VAL A 70 3.61 23.98 17.99
N LEU A 71 3.79 24.66 16.85
CA LEU A 71 3.10 25.84 16.32
C LEU A 71 3.10 25.79 14.78
N ALA A 72 1.96 26.09 14.15
CA ALA A 72 1.94 26.56 12.78
C ALA A 72 2.31 28.05 12.75
N MET A 73 3.36 28.43 12.01
CA MET A 73 3.58 29.81 11.57
C MET A 73 4.23 29.86 10.18
N SER A 74 3.44 29.57 9.12
CA SER A 74 3.50 30.28 7.82
C SER A 74 2.66 29.62 6.71
N ALA A 75 1.34 29.46 6.87
CA ALA A 75 0.40 29.27 5.74
C ALA A 75 -1.08 29.33 6.19
N GLN A 76 -1.56 30.49 6.67
CA GLN A 76 -2.99 30.66 6.94
C GLN A 76 -3.42 32.14 6.91
N ALA A 77 -3.48 32.68 5.70
CA ALA A 77 -4.24 33.88 5.40
C ALA A 77 -4.95 33.70 4.05
N LEU A 78 -6.03 32.91 4.03
CA LEU A 78 -7.32 33.22 3.41
C LEU A 78 -8.27 32.00 3.44
N GLN A 79 -9.40 32.18 4.13
CA GLN A 79 -10.71 31.55 3.89
C GLN A 79 -10.87 30.03 4.13
N ALA A 80 -11.48 29.69 5.28
CA ALA A 80 -12.30 28.49 5.47
C ALA A 80 -13.75 28.73 4.93
N PRO A 81 -14.67 27.74 4.88
CA PRO A 81 -15.41 27.41 6.13
C PRO A 81 -15.99 25.97 6.29
N VAL A 82 -16.26 25.57 7.55
CA VAL A 82 -17.17 24.49 8.09
C VAL A 82 -16.99 23.03 7.57
N PHE A 83 -16.95 21.95 8.38
CA PHE A 83 -17.89 21.52 9.43
C PHE A 83 -17.28 20.48 10.39
N ALA A 84 -17.87 20.33 11.58
CA ALA A 84 -17.59 19.26 12.55
C ALA A 84 -18.83 18.37 12.74
N LEU A 85 -18.64 17.06 12.91
CA LEU A 85 -19.63 16.18 13.56
C LEU A 85 -18.98 14.90 14.13
N SER A 86 -19.55 14.47 15.25
CA SER A 86 -19.08 13.49 16.23
C SER A 86 -18.89 12.04 15.73
N ALA A 87 -17.93 11.34 16.33
CA ALA A 87 -17.75 9.89 16.22
C ALA A 87 -18.49 9.10 17.31
N ALA A 88 -18.81 7.84 17.01
CA ALA A 88 -19.08 6.78 18.00
C ALA A 88 -18.72 5.39 17.37
N PRO A 89 -18.07 4.47 18.10
CA PRO A 89 -17.60 3.20 17.55
C PRO A 89 -18.64 2.07 17.69
N VAL A 90 -18.62 1.10 16.77
CA VAL A 90 -19.31 -0.20 16.91
C VAL A 90 -18.36 -1.32 16.53
N ALA A 91 -18.38 -2.40 17.32
CA ALA A 91 -17.38 -3.45 17.33
C ALA A 91 -17.43 -4.41 16.13
N MET A 92 -16.26 -4.91 15.75
CA MET A 92 -16.07 -6.10 14.92
C MET A 92 -15.89 -7.32 15.83
N ALA A 93 -16.78 -8.31 15.75
CA ALA A 93 -16.54 -9.65 16.31
C ALA A 93 -17.47 -10.72 15.71
N GLY A 94 -16.86 -11.73 15.07
CA GLY A 94 -17.32 -13.13 15.02
C GLY A 94 -18.63 -13.48 14.30
N GLY A 95 -18.53 -14.26 13.21
CA GLY A 95 -19.72 -14.84 12.58
C GLY A 95 -19.55 -15.60 11.25
N PHE A 96 -18.37 -16.16 10.95
CA PHE A 96 -18.21 -17.03 9.77
C PHE A 96 -18.61 -18.47 10.08
N GLN A 97 -19.85 -18.84 9.79
CA GLN A 97 -20.28 -20.22 9.61
C GLN A 97 -21.61 -20.30 8.83
N GLU A 98 -21.80 -21.40 8.10
CA GLU A 98 -23.02 -21.77 7.33
C GLU A 98 -23.26 -21.08 5.96
N LEU A 99 -22.36 -21.36 5.01
CA LEU A 99 -22.66 -21.29 3.57
C LEU A 99 -23.12 -22.66 3.06
N ALA A 100 -24.44 -22.85 2.95
CA ALA A 100 -25.06 -24.02 2.31
C ALA A 100 -26.32 -23.61 1.54
N GLY A 101 -26.15 -22.92 0.40
CA GLY A 101 -27.27 -22.47 -0.43
C GLY A 101 -26.99 -21.42 -1.51
N LEU A 102 -25.77 -20.89 -1.61
CA LEU A 102 -25.40 -19.82 -2.56
C LEU A 102 -24.44 -20.32 -3.64
N ALA A 103 -24.92 -21.21 -4.51
CA ALA A 103 -24.13 -21.70 -5.66
C ALA A 103 -24.07 -20.70 -6.82
N ASP A 104 -25.05 -19.79 -6.95
CA ASP A 104 -25.20 -18.86 -8.08
C ASP A 104 -24.68 -17.44 -7.79
N LEU A 105 -23.75 -17.26 -6.85
CA LEU A 105 -23.11 -15.96 -6.53
C LEU A 105 -21.60 -15.92 -6.83
N ALA A 106 -21.18 -16.58 -7.92
CA ALA A 106 -19.79 -16.56 -8.37
C ALA A 106 -19.27 -15.13 -8.68
N GLY A 107 -20.15 -14.20 -9.07
CA GLY A 107 -19.81 -12.81 -9.43
C GLY A 107 -19.56 -11.83 -8.29
N LEU A 108 -19.33 -12.29 -7.05
CA LEU A 108 -18.93 -11.44 -5.92
C LEU A 108 -17.47 -11.66 -5.48
N ALA A 109 -16.74 -12.59 -6.09
CA ALA A 109 -15.34 -12.83 -5.80
C ALA A 109 -14.42 -11.65 -6.18
N ASP A 110 -14.78 -10.89 -7.21
CA ASP A 110 -13.97 -9.76 -7.72
C ASP A 110 -13.92 -8.54 -6.79
N LEU A 111 -14.77 -8.50 -5.75
CA LEU A 111 -14.64 -7.49 -4.69
C LEU A 111 -13.36 -7.68 -3.85
N ALA A 112 -12.73 -8.87 -3.88
CA ALA A 112 -11.41 -9.08 -3.29
C ALA A 112 -10.31 -8.29 -4.01
N GLY A 113 -10.46 -8.03 -5.31
CA GLY A 113 -9.52 -7.22 -6.11
C GLY A 113 -9.47 -5.74 -5.69
N LEU A 114 -10.53 -5.22 -5.05
CA LEU A 114 -10.55 -3.84 -4.56
C LEU A 114 -9.63 -3.62 -3.34
N ALA A 115 -9.25 -4.67 -2.61
CA ALA A 115 -8.25 -4.56 -1.55
C ALA A 115 -6.84 -4.27 -2.12
N ALA A 116 -6.53 -4.78 -3.32
CA ALA A 116 -5.26 -4.50 -3.99
C ALA A 116 -5.12 -3.03 -4.47
N LEU A 117 -6.23 -2.31 -4.64
CA LEU A 117 -6.19 -0.86 -4.93
C LEU A 117 -5.84 -0.02 -3.69
N ALA A 118 -5.95 -0.57 -2.48
CA ALA A 118 -5.41 0.07 -1.28
C ALA A 118 -3.89 -0.12 -1.15
N ASP A 119 -3.34 -1.20 -1.71
CA ASP A 119 -1.90 -1.51 -1.77
C ASP A 119 -1.12 -0.52 -2.67
N VAL A 120 -1.79 0.11 -3.65
CA VAL A 120 -1.23 1.25 -4.42
C VAL A 120 -0.91 2.46 -3.53
N GLY A 121 -1.41 2.46 -2.28
CA GLY A 121 -1.09 3.45 -1.24
C GLY A 121 0.14 3.11 -0.38
N ASP A 122 0.69 1.89 -0.43
CA ASP A 122 1.83 1.46 0.41
C ASP A 122 3.20 1.91 -0.14
N PHE A 123 3.22 3.09 -0.77
CA PHE A 123 4.44 3.84 -1.06
C PHE A 123 4.80 4.78 0.10
N THR A 124 4.49 4.39 1.34
CA THR A 124 5.07 5.02 2.53
C THR A 124 6.55 4.68 2.60
N PHE A 125 7.35 5.48 1.91
CA PHE A 125 8.77 5.57 2.20
C PHE A 125 8.93 6.05 3.65
N ASP A 126 9.33 5.13 4.54
CA ASP A 126 9.93 5.45 5.84
C ASP A 126 11.26 6.20 5.60
N MET A 127 11.15 7.48 5.27
CA MET A 127 12.24 8.46 5.21
C MET A 127 12.00 9.66 6.13
N GLU A 128 10.83 9.76 6.77
CA GLU A 128 10.68 10.58 8.00
C GLU A 128 11.10 9.81 9.25
N ASP A 129 11.03 8.47 9.22
CA ASP A 129 11.90 7.62 10.02
C ASP A 129 13.34 7.73 9.47
N GLU A 130 14.00 8.85 9.78
CA GLU A 130 15.46 8.87 9.94
C GLU A 130 15.79 7.66 10.82
N PRO A 131 16.51 6.62 10.31
CA PRO A 131 16.76 5.44 11.11
C PRO A 131 17.51 5.89 12.35
N GLU A 132 16.87 5.80 13.53
CA GLU A 132 17.42 6.32 14.79
C GLU A 132 18.89 5.88 14.85
N PRO A 133 19.85 6.83 14.83
CA PRO A 133 21.20 6.56 14.38
C PRO A 133 21.75 5.40 15.20
N ARG A 134 21.96 4.26 14.51
CA ARG A 134 21.98 2.95 15.16
C ARG A 134 23.07 2.92 16.23
N TRP A 135 22.64 3.05 17.48
CA TRP A 135 23.52 2.91 18.63
C TRP A 135 24.25 1.56 18.50
N PRO A 136 25.59 1.53 18.50
CA PRO A 136 26.33 0.29 18.27
C PRO A 136 25.85 -0.80 19.24
N GLN A 137 25.27 -1.88 18.70
CA GLN A 137 24.69 -2.95 19.53
C GLN A 137 25.77 -3.84 20.20
N ASP A 138 27.05 -3.57 19.92
CA ASP A 138 28.23 -4.25 20.50
C ASP A 138 28.50 -3.92 22.00
N GLU A 139 27.52 -3.36 22.71
CA GLU A 139 27.61 -2.97 24.13
C GLU A 139 27.77 -4.16 25.09
N ALA A 140 27.57 -5.41 24.63
CA ALA A 140 27.84 -6.62 25.41
C ALA A 140 29.31 -6.77 25.87
N SER A 141 30.24 -5.98 25.31
CA SER A 141 31.66 -5.98 25.67
C SER A 141 32.16 -4.72 26.38
N THR A 142 31.39 -3.62 26.39
CA THR A 142 31.89 -2.29 26.83
C THR A 142 31.47 -1.87 28.25
N GLN A 143 30.80 -2.75 29.00
CA GLN A 143 30.38 -2.50 30.39
C GLN A 143 31.56 -2.24 31.38
N ALA A 144 32.81 -2.39 30.92
CA ALA A 144 34.03 -2.10 31.66
C ALA A 144 34.78 -0.81 31.20
N ASP A 145 34.24 -0.02 30.26
CA ASP A 145 34.91 1.21 29.80
C ASP A 145 34.81 2.34 30.84
N VAL A 146 35.95 2.96 31.14
CA VAL A 146 36.09 4.01 32.18
C VAL A 146 35.23 5.26 31.93
N ALA A 147 34.75 5.49 30.71
CA ALA A 147 33.91 6.62 30.36
C ALA A 147 32.40 6.29 30.25
N ASP A 148 31.99 5.03 30.44
CA ASP A 148 30.61 4.55 30.26
C ASP A 148 29.56 5.41 30.97
N SER A 149 29.80 5.79 32.24
CA SER A 149 28.90 6.67 33.01
C SER A 149 28.67 8.03 32.33
N VAL A 150 29.72 8.62 31.75
CA VAL A 150 29.64 9.90 31.04
C VAL A 150 29.01 9.72 29.66
N TYR A 151 29.31 8.63 28.97
CA TYR A 151 28.72 8.27 27.67
C TYR A 151 27.19 8.09 27.79
N ARG A 152 26.71 7.33 28.78
CA ARG A 152 25.27 7.19 29.08
C ARG A 152 24.61 8.49 29.52
N ALA A 153 25.34 9.40 30.17
CA ALA A 153 24.83 10.74 30.47
C ALA A 153 24.67 11.57 29.18
N ALA A 154 25.65 11.53 28.26
CA ALA A 154 25.60 12.22 26.98
C ALA A 154 24.44 11.71 26.10
N ARG A 155 24.24 10.38 26.03
CA ARG A 155 23.10 9.75 25.34
C ARG A 155 21.75 10.19 25.90
N ARG A 156 21.59 10.20 27.24
CA ARG A 156 20.36 10.69 27.88
C ARG A 156 20.08 12.16 27.58
N ALA A 157 21.10 13.02 27.63
CA ALA A 157 20.96 14.43 27.26
C ALA A 157 20.54 14.58 25.78
N LEU A 158 21.12 13.79 24.87
CA LEU A 158 20.76 13.80 23.45
C LEU A 158 19.28 13.43 23.24
N ASN A 159 18.84 12.32 23.84
CA ASN A 159 17.46 11.83 23.75
C ASN A 159 16.44 12.76 24.44
N GLN A 160 16.90 13.59 25.40
CA GLN A 160 16.10 14.65 26.04
C GLN A 160 16.14 15.98 25.28
N ASN A 161 16.68 16.01 24.06
CA ASN A 161 16.87 17.20 23.22
C ASN A 161 17.77 18.28 23.86
N GLN A 162 18.58 17.94 24.87
CA GLN A 162 19.55 18.81 25.53
C GLN A 162 20.86 18.85 24.74
N TYR A 163 20.77 19.26 23.47
CA TYR A 163 21.82 19.09 22.47
C TYR A 163 23.17 19.72 22.85
N GLN A 164 23.19 20.92 23.42
CA GLN A 164 24.44 21.57 23.87
C GLN A 164 25.12 20.76 24.98
N GLN A 165 24.34 20.33 25.97
CA GLN A 165 24.85 19.52 27.09
C GLN A 165 25.34 18.15 26.61
N ALA A 166 24.65 17.53 25.65
CA ALA A 166 25.11 16.28 25.02
C ALA A 166 26.47 16.48 24.33
N ALA A 167 26.63 17.53 23.52
CA ALA A 167 27.89 17.87 22.86
C ALA A 167 29.05 18.08 23.85
N GLU A 168 28.83 18.83 24.93
CA GLU A 168 29.80 19.03 26.00
C GLU A 168 30.20 17.72 26.70
N LEU A 169 29.23 16.83 26.97
CA LEU A 169 29.49 15.54 27.60
C LEU A 169 30.29 14.60 26.68
N PHE A 170 29.99 14.56 25.38
CA PHE A 170 30.79 13.81 24.40
C PHE A 170 32.22 14.36 24.28
N ARG A 171 32.40 15.68 24.27
CA ARG A 171 33.73 16.33 24.31
C ARG A 171 34.52 15.95 25.56
N ARG A 172 33.89 16.04 26.73
CA ARG A 172 34.48 15.73 28.04
C ARG A 172 34.94 14.27 28.20
N ILE A 173 34.41 13.34 27.42
CA ILE A 173 34.93 11.96 27.34
C ILE A 173 36.35 11.97 26.77
N ARG A 174 36.59 12.71 25.69
CA ARG A 174 37.91 12.79 25.05
C ARG A 174 38.93 13.51 25.93
N ASP A 175 38.52 14.58 26.58
CA ASP A 175 39.39 15.41 27.43
C ASP A 175 39.89 14.65 28.67
N ARG A 176 39.06 13.76 29.25
CA ARG A 176 39.33 13.13 30.55
C ARG A 176 39.53 11.61 30.49
N TYR A 177 39.12 10.97 29.41
CA TYR A 177 39.20 9.53 29.18
C TYR A 177 39.73 9.25 27.77
N ALA A 178 40.83 9.91 27.38
CA ALA A 178 41.42 9.83 26.04
C ALA A 178 41.78 8.40 25.54
N ARG A 179 41.79 7.39 26.43
CA ARG A 179 41.99 5.96 26.12
C ARG A 179 40.69 5.14 26.05
N SER A 180 39.52 5.76 26.24
CA SER A 180 38.21 5.10 26.16
C SER A 180 37.92 4.63 24.73
N THR A 181 37.29 3.47 24.61
CA THR A 181 36.83 2.88 23.36
C THR A 181 35.76 3.72 22.65
N TYR A 182 35.06 4.58 23.39
CA TYR A 182 34.06 5.50 22.82
C TYR A 182 34.68 6.70 22.09
N VAL A 183 35.93 7.10 22.39
CA VAL A 183 36.57 8.32 21.87
C VAL A 183 36.42 8.51 20.35
N PRO A 184 36.68 7.48 19.49
CA PRO A 184 36.50 7.59 18.04
C PRO A 184 35.09 8.02 17.62
N ASN A 185 34.05 7.54 18.31
CA ASN A 185 32.65 7.80 17.97
C ASN A 185 32.09 9.09 18.61
N THR A 186 32.71 9.60 19.68
CA THR A 186 32.22 10.83 20.35
C THR A 186 32.23 12.06 19.44
N TYR A 187 33.09 12.11 18.41
CA TYR A 187 33.12 13.22 17.45
C TYR A 187 31.86 13.27 16.59
N TYR A 188 31.37 12.12 16.10
CA TYR A 188 30.11 12.02 15.38
C TYR A 188 28.95 12.46 16.27
N TRP A 189 28.86 11.92 17.49
CA TRP A 189 27.75 12.21 18.40
C TRP A 189 27.72 13.66 18.91
N GLU A 190 28.89 14.27 19.14
CA GLU A 190 29.00 15.71 19.40
C GLU A 190 28.54 16.52 18.19
N ALA A 191 28.99 16.20 16.98
CA ALA A 191 28.61 16.90 15.76
C ALA A 191 27.12 16.77 15.45
N PHE A 192 26.52 15.60 15.68
CA PHE A 192 25.08 15.37 15.53
C PHE A 192 24.28 16.24 16.52
N ALA A 193 24.71 16.28 17.79
CA ALA A 193 24.09 17.14 18.79
C ALA A 193 24.21 18.63 18.40
N LEU A 194 25.41 19.09 18.01
CA LEU A 194 25.63 20.47 17.57
C LEU A 194 24.82 20.83 16.32
N TYR A 195 24.71 19.93 15.34
CA TYR A 195 23.85 20.10 14.16
C TYR A 195 22.39 20.28 14.56
N ARG A 196 21.86 19.44 15.45
CA ARG A 196 20.49 19.55 15.99
C ARG A 196 20.26 20.83 16.80
N ALA A 197 21.31 21.40 17.39
CA ALA A 197 21.25 22.70 18.07
C ALA A 197 21.33 23.92 17.12
N GLY A 198 21.72 23.72 15.85
CA GLY A 198 21.39 24.61 14.72
C GLY A 198 22.05 25.99 14.63
N SER A 199 22.80 26.47 15.62
CA SER A 199 23.51 27.76 15.52
C SER A 199 24.71 27.69 14.56
N ASP A 200 25.08 28.83 13.99
CA ASP A 200 26.24 28.97 13.09
C ASP A 200 27.53 28.41 13.69
N ASP A 201 27.82 28.76 14.94
CA ASP A 201 29.04 28.31 15.62
C ASP A 201 28.97 26.83 15.98
N ASN A 202 27.78 26.30 16.30
CA ASN A 202 27.58 24.87 16.47
C ASN A 202 27.87 24.12 15.17
N LEU A 203 27.37 24.61 14.02
CA LEU A 203 27.59 24.00 12.71
C LEU A 203 29.07 24.02 12.32
N ARG A 204 29.78 25.14 12.57
CA ARG A 204 31.25 25.23 12.36
C ARG A 204 32.01 24.27 13.27
N ALA A 205 31.61 24.16 14.54
CA ALA A 205 32.20 23.22 15.50
C ALA A 205 31.91 21.76 15.12
N ALA A 206 30.70 21.43 14.69
CA ALA A 206 30.31 20.11 14.19
C ALA A 206 31.14 19.71 12.96
N ARG A 207 31.27 20.61 11.97
CA ARG A 207 32.18 20.44 10.81
C ARG A 207 33.62 20.15 11.25
N SER A 208 34.12 20.86 12.27
CA SER A 208 35.46 20.65 12.81
C SER A 208 35.63 19.30 13.52
N ALA A 209 34.62 18.88 14.29
CA ALA A 209 34.60 17.58 14.98
C ALA A 209 34.61 16.41 13.98
N LEU A 210 33.77 16.45 12.94
CA LEU A 210 33.70 15.40 11.91
C LEU A 210 35.00 15.30 11.09
N LYS A 211 35.61 16.45 10.71
CA LYS A 211 36.94 16.44 10.07
C LYS A 211 38.00 15.84 10.98
N THR A 212 38.02 16.23 12.26
CA THR A 212 38.95 15.66 13.25
C THR A 212 38.76 14.14 13.42
N GLN A 213 37.52 13.65 13.33
CA GLN A 213 37.21 12.23 13.33
C GLN A 213 37.80 11.52 12.11
N ALA A 214 37.60 12.07 10.91
CA ALA A 214 38.11 11.50 9.67
C ALA A 214 39.65 11.41 9.68
N ASP A 215 40.32 12.47 10.14
CA ASP A 215 41.79 12.56 10.18
C ASP A 215 42.40 11.61 11.23
N ARG A 216 41.84 11.58 12.46
CA ARG A 216 42.45 10.88 13.61
C ARG A 216 41.91 9.46 13.82
N TYR A 217 40.68 9.20 13.38
CA TYR A 217 39.97 7.95 13.62
C TYR A 217 39.27 7.44 12.34
N PRO A 218 39.99 7.24 11.22
CA PRO A 218 39.41 6.79 9.95
C PRO A 218 38.74 5.41 10.01
N LYS A 219 38.91 4.66 11.11
CA LYS A 219 38.27 3.37 11.39
C LYS A 219 37.19 3.43 12.49
N ALA A 220 36.69 4.61 12.84
CA ALA A 220 35.54 4.75 13.75
C ALA A 220 34.30 4.05 13.15
N THR A 221 33.46 3.42 13.98
CA THR A 221 32.27 2.71 13.47
C THR A 221 31.25 3.69 12.88
N THR A 222 31.21 4.92 13.39
CA THR A 222 30.38 6.03 12.89
C THR A 222 31.01 6.82 11.73
N ARG A 223 32.11 6.34 11.14
CA ARG A 223 32.90 7.07 10.13
C ARG A 223 32.10 7.41 8.86
N ARG A 224 31.13 6.58 8.47
CA ARG A 224 30.26 6.75 7.29
C ARG A 224 29.11 7.70 7.56
N ASP A 225 28.42 7.52 8.69
CA ASP A 225 27.37 8.46 9.15
C ASP A 225 27.92 9.89 9.29
N ALA A 226 29.19 10.01 9.72
CA ALA A 226 29.94 11.26 9.75
C ALA A 226 30.13 11.92 8.37
N GLU A 227 30.21 11.16 7.28
CA GLU A 227 30.37 11.70 5.91
C GLU A 227 29.07 12.24 5.34
N VAL A 228 27.97 11.54 5.60
CA VAL A 228 26.60 11.97 5.29
C VAL A 228 26.26 13.23 6.10
N LEU A 229 26.51 13.21 7.41
CA LEU A 229 26.25 14.33 8.31
C LEU A 229 27.13 15.56 7.98
N LEU A 230 28.40 15.35 7.61
CA LEU A 230 29.29 16.45 7.21
C LEU A 230 28.74 17.22 6.01
N ARG A 231 28.18 16.52 5.01
CA ARG A 231 27.56 17.14 3.82
C ARG A 231 26.26 17.85 4.14
N ARG A 232 25.42 17.30 5.03
CA ARG A 232 24.24 18.00 5.58
C ARG A 232 24.64 19.31 6.28
N ILE A 233 25.67 19.28 7.14
CA ILE A 233 26.20 20.48 7.84
C ILE A 233 26.82 21.48 6.84
N GLN A 234 27.55 21.01 5.83
CA GLN A 234 28.13 21.89 4.82
C GLN A 234 27.06 22.55 3.95
N GLY A 235 26.02 21.82 3.55
CA GLY A 235 24.85 22.41 2.87
C GLY A 235 24.21 23.52 3.71
N GLU A 236 23.98 23.27 5.00
CA GLU A 236 23.44 24.29 5.92
C GLU A 236 24.34 25.53 6.02
N LEU A 237 25.64 25.34 6.26
CA LEU A 237 26.61 26.43 6.33
C LEU A 237 26.69 27.21 5.01
N ALA A 238 26.62 26.52 3.88
CA ALA A 238 26.70 27.15 2.56
C ALA A 238 25.45 27.98 2.23
N ARG A 239 24.25 27.50 2.60
CA ARG A 239 23.01 28.31 2.55
C ARG A 239 23.08 29.58 3.41
N ARG A 240 23.88 29.55 4.49
CA ARG A 240 24.17 30.72 5.35
C ARG A 240 25.38 31.54 4.89
N GLY A 241 25.96 31.23 3.73
CA GLY A 241 27.02 32.02 3.08
C GLY A 241 28.47 31.57 3.36
N ASP A 242 28.70 30.43 4.02
CA ASP A 242 30.05 29.87 4.21
C ASP A 242 30.65 29.37 2.88
N GLN A 243 31.46 30.21 2.23
CA GLN A 243 32.08 29.93 0.93
C GLN A 243 32.94 28.65 0.90
N PRO A 244 33.74 28.32 1.94
CA PRO A 244 34.42 27.02 2.03
C PRO A 244 33.47 25.82 2.04
N ALA A 245 32.30 25.92 2.67
CA ALA A 245 31.29 24.87 2.63
C ALA A 245 30.65 24.75 1.23
N ALA A 246 30.30 25.87 0.60
CA ALA A 246 29.76 25.90 -0.76
C ALA A 246 30.71 25.27 -1.79
N THR A 247 32.01 25.56 -1.68
CA THR A 247 33.05 25.01 -2.56
C THR A 247 33.23 23.50 -2.35
N ALA A 248 33.13 23.01 -1.11
CA ALA A 248 33.23 21.58 -0.84
C ALA A 248 32.04 20.78 -1.39
N ILE A 249 30.81 21.29 -1.22
CA ILE A 249 29.60 20.67 -1.80
C ILE A 249 29.63 20.72 -3.34
N ALA A 250 30.21 21.77 -3.93
CA ALA A 250 30.48 21.82 -5.36
C ALA A 250 31.43 20.70 -5.80
N GLN A 251 32.56 20.52 -5.11
CA GLN A 251 33.53 19.46 -5.43
C GLN A 251 32.91 18.05 -5.30
N ASP A 252 32.18 17.77 -4.22
CA ASP A 252 31.47 16.49 -4.05
C ASP A 252 30.49 16.20 -5.21
N VAL A 253 29.78 17.21 -5.72
CA VAL A 253 28.80 17.06 -6.82
C VAL A 253 29.49 16.97 -8.18
N ASP A 254 30.56 17.74 -8.38
CA ASP A 254 31.40 17.69 -9.58
C ASP A 254 32.16 16.35 -9.70
N GLU A 255 32.32 15.59 -8.60
CA GLU A 255 32.81 14.20 -8.58
C GLU A 255 31.73 13.14 -8.91
N ILE A 256 30.44 13.47 -8.78
CA ILE A 256 29.32 12.58 -9.18
C ILE A 256 29.07 12.65 -10.70
N ALA A 257 29.22 13.85 -11.26
CA ALA A 257 29.03 14.15 -12.68
C ALA A 257 29.90 13.37 -13.70
N PRO A 258 31.18 12.99 -13.46
CA PRO A 258 32.07 12.48 -14.50
C PRO A 258 31.84 11.02 -14.88
N VAL A 259 30.97 10.28 -14.17
CA VAL A 259 30.61 8.90 -14.50
C VAL A 259 29.58 8.89 -15.64
N ALA A 260 29.96 9.50 -16.76
CA ALA A 260 29.22 9.50 -18.00
C ALA A 260 29.53 8.22 -18.78
N ALA A 261 28.47 7.46 -19.08
CA ALA A 261 28.42 6.43 -20.12
C ALA A 261 29.69 5.57 -20.31
N VAL A 262 29.81 4.49 -19.54
CA VAL A 262 30.40 3.27 -20.12
C VAL A 262 29.49 2.89 -21.30
N PRO A 263 29.99 2.87 -22.56
CA PRO A 263 29.15 2.46 -23.68
C PRO A 263 28.71 1.01 -23.46
N PRO A 264 27.51 0.60 -23.93
CA PRO A 264 27.09 -0.78 -23.83
C PRO A 264 28.15 -1.65 -24.51
N VAL A 265 28.76 -2.57 -23.76
CA VAL A 265 29.77 -3.48 -24.29
C VAL A 265 29.06 -4.41 -25.28
N ALA A 266 29.16 -4.08 -26.56
CA ALA A 266 28.61 -4.89 -27.63
C ALA A 266 29.36 -6.23 -27.67
N GLY A 267 28.68 -7.34 -27.40
CA GLY A 267 29.21 -8.67 -27.72
C GLY A 267 29.12 -9.79 -26.69
N THR A 268 28.33 -9.69 -25.61
CA THR A 268 27.87 -10.89 -24.89
C THR A 268 26.57 -11.41 -25.52
N PRO A 269 26.56 -12.60 -26.16
CA PRO A 269 25.32 -13.24 -26.56
C PRO A 269 24.46 -13.56 -25.33
N PRO A 270 23.13 -13.65 -25.46
CA PRO A 270 22.31 -14.14 -24.36
C PRO A 270 22.72 -15.59 -24.06
N VAL A 271 23.34 -15.79 -22.89
CA VAL A 271 23.55 -17.14 -22.36
C VAL A 271 22.18 -17.72 -22.13
N ALA A 272 21.84 -18.77 -22.89
CA ALA A 272 20.54 -19.41 -22.82
C ALA A 272 20.22 -19.78 -21.36
N ALA A 273 19.02 -19.41 -20.91
CA ALA A 273 18.58 -19.69 -19.55
C ALA A 273 18.59 -21.20 -19.30
N ILE A 274 19.62 -21.68 -18.58
CA ILE A 274 19.67 -23.05 -18.10
C ILE A 274 18.61 -23.13 -17.00
N ALA A 275 17.57 -23.94 -17.22
CA ALA A 275 16.47 -24.10 -16.29
C ALA A 275 16.97 -24.62 -14.92
N GLY A 276 17.10 -23.71 -13.96
CA GLY A 276 17.54 -23.99 -12.60
C GLY A 276 16.51 -23.51 -11.60
N VAL A 277 15.75 -24.47 -11.05
CA VAL A 277 14.99 -24.49 -9.78
C VAL A 277 14.29 -23.19 -9.34
N PRO A 278 12.97 -23.18 -9.07
CA PRO A 278 12.26 -22.00 -8.56
C PRO A 278 12.71 -21.65 -7.12
N GLY A 279 13.80 -20.90 -7.02
CA GLY A 279 14.25 -20.23 -5.82
C GLY A 279 13.43 -18.97 -5.60
N ARG A 280 12.87 -18.83 -4.39
CA ARG A 280 12.09 -17.67 -3.96
C ARG A 280 12.78 -16.36 -4.37
N HIS A 281 12.04 -15.44 -4.99
CA HIS A 281 12.48 -14.06 -5.16
C HIS A 281 12.88 -13.50 -3.80
N ARG A 282 14.19 -13.35 -3.60
CA ARG A 282 14.74 -12.61 -2.48
C ARG A 282 14.60 -11.15 -2.86
N TYR A 283 13.78 -10.42 -2.13
CA TYR A 283 13.83 -8.96 -2.14
C TYR A 283 15.26 -8.58 -1.72
N GLU A 284 16.09 -8.24 -2.70
CA GLU A 284 17.43 -7.70 -2.42
C GLU A 284 17.27 -6.32 -1.81
N SER A 285 18.13 -6.00 -0.85
CA SER A 285 17.83 -5.03 0.21
C SER A 285 17.52 -3.63 -0.31
N ASN A 286 16.50 -3.00 0.29
CA ASN A 286 16.05 -1.64 -0.02
C ASN A 286 17.10 -0.52 0.24
N ASN A 287 18.29 -0.87 0.74
CA ASN A 287 19.35 0.05 1.10
C ASN A 287 20.23 0.36 -0.12
N CYS A 288 20.55 1.64 -0.30
CA CYS A 288 21.64 2.05 -1.19
C CYS A 288 22.97 1.56 -0.62
N ASP A 289 24.03 1.57 -1.45
CA ASP A 289 25.38 1.45 -0.88
C ASP A 289 25.74 2.72 -0.09
N ASP A 290 26.75 2.61 0.78
CA ASP A 290 27.15 3.70 1.66
C ASP A 290 27.67 4.92 0.89
N ASP A 291 28.23 4.71 -0.31
CA ASP A 291 28.76 5.78 -1.17
C ASP A 291 27.60 6.60 -1.79
N ASP A 292 26.52 5.93 -2.20
CA ASP A 292 25.32 6.59 -2.73
C ASP A 292 24.66 7.49 -1.69
N ASP A 293 24.55 7.08 -0.43
CA ASP A 293 23.99 7.94 0.63
C ASP A 293 24.85 9.20 0.88
N ILE A 294 26.17 9.10 0.73
CA ILE A 294 27.08 10.25 0.74
C ILE A 294 26.84 11.17 -0.47
N ARG A 295 26.74 10.59 -1.68
CA ARG A 295 26.44 11.32 -2.92
C ARG A 295 25.09 12.04 -2.85
N LEU A 296 24.09 11.40 -2.25
CA LEU A 296 22.75 11.96 -2.08
C LEU A 296 22.71 13.09 -1.07
N ALA A 297 23.49 12.99 0.03
CA ALA A 297 23.66 14.11 0.95
C ALA A 297 24.28 15.32 0.25
N ALA A 298 25.29 15.12 -0.62
CA ALA A 298 25.89 16.18 -1.42
C ALA A 298 24.91 16.76 -2.46
N LEU A 299 24.19 15.92 -3.20
CA LEU A 299 23.19 16.35 -4.20
C LEU A 299 22.03 17.13 -3.55
N ASN A 300 21.53 16.68 -2.41
CA ASN A 300 20.49 17.42 -1.67
C ASN A 300 21.04 18.74 -1.12
N ALA A 301 22.24 18.73 -0.51
CA ALA A 301 22.89 19.95 -0.03
C ALA A 301 23.07 20.99 -1.15
N MET A 302 23.48 20.54 -2.34
CA MET A 302 23.57 21.39 -3.53
C MET A 302 22.19 21.88 -3.97
N LEU A 303 21.18 21.00 -4.09
CA LEU A 303 19.83 21.38 -4.53
C LEU A 303 19.16 22.44 -3.64
N GLN A 304 19.46 22.41 -2.34
CA GLN A 304 18.97 23.37 -1.35
C GLN A 304 19.78 24.70 -1.36
N MET A 305 21.02 24.70 -1.85
CA MET A 305 21.89 25.88 -1.95
C MET A 305 21.80 26.55 -3.33
N ASP A 306 22.01 25.78 -4.39
CA ASP A 306 22.10 26.17 -5.79
C ASP A 306 21.51 25.05 -6.66
N ALA A 307 20.22 25.18 -6.96
CA ALA A 307 19.50 24.19 -7.75
C ALA A 307 19.87 24.20 -9.23
N GLU A 308 20.28 25.35 -9.78
CA GLU A 308 20.72 25.47 -11.18
C GLU A 308 21.98 24.62 -11.42
N ARG A 309 22.85 24.52 -10.42
CA ARG A 309 23.99 23.59 -10.42
C ARG A 309 23.64 22.15 -10.08
N ALA A 310 22.64 21.90 -9.23
CA ALA A 310 22.23 20.53 -8.85
C ALA A 310 21.56 19.75 -10.01
N VAL A 311 20.65 20.42 -10.73
CA VAL A 311 19.77 19.77 -11.72
C VAL A 311 20.54 19.09 -12.87
N PRO A 312 21.61 19.66 -13.46
CA PRO A 312 22.44 18.96 -14.44
C PRO A 312 23.02 17.63 -13.93
N THR A 313 23.50 17.59 -12.69
CA THR A 313 24.05 16.34 -12.12
C THR A 313 22.95 15.33 -11.78
N LEU A 314 21.77 15.78 -11.33
CA LEU A 314 20.59 14.92 -11.17
C LEU A 314 20.15 14.31 -12.53
N LYS A 315 20.18 15.08 -13.62
CA LYS A 315 19.95 14.56 -14.98
C LYS A 315 20.99 13.52 -15.38
N THR A 316 22.28 13.75 -15.10
CA THR A 316 23.35 12.77 -15.35
C THR A 316 23.18 11.48 -14.55
N VAL A 317 22.78 11.57 -13.28
CA VAL A 317 22.42 10.41 -12.46
C VAL A 317 21.27 9.62 -13.08
N LEU A 318 20.16 10.29 -13.42
CA LEU A 318 18.98 9.68 -14.05
C LEU A 318 19.25 9.18 -15.48
N ALA A 319 20.35 9.60 -16.12
CA ALA A 319 20.80 9.08 -17.42
C ALA A 319 21.64 7.79 -17.32
N ARG A 320 22.06 7.37 -16.11
CA ARG A 320 22.76 6.10 -15.90
C ARG A 320 21.83 4.90 -16.13
N ARG A 321 22.39 3.77 -16.55
CA ARG A 321 21.63 2.56 -16.96
C ARG A 321 22.16 1.25 -16.36
N ASP A 322 23.13 1.35 -15.47
CA ASP A 322 23.67 0.23 -14.71
C ASP A 322 22.77 -0.10 -13.50
N ALA A 323 22.84 -1.36 -13.02
CA ALA A 323 22.06 -1.81 -11.87
C ALA A 323 22.55 -1.19 -10.54
N GLY A 324 23.84 -0.85 -10.44
CA GLY A 324 24.43 -0.25 -9.23
C GLY A 324 23.81 1.10 -8.89
N SER A 325 23.58 1.93 -9.91
CA SER A 325 22.98 3.26 -9.72
C SER A 325 21.46 3.27 -9.49
N THR A 326 20.76 2.13 -9.48
CA THR A 326 19.29 2.10 -9.32
C THR A 326 18.82 2.81 -8.05
N CYS A 327 19.51 2.61 -6.92
CA CYS A 327 19.12 3.28 -5.66
C CYS A 327 19.33 4.80 -5.73
N LEU A 328 20.46 5.24 -6.31
CA LEU A 328 20.76 6.64 -6.59
C LEU A 328 19.71 7.28 -7.52
N ARG A 329 19.30 6.58 -8.60
CA ARG A 329 18.28 7.07 -9.55
C ARG A 329 16.92 7.21 -8.86
N ARG A 330 16.48 6.20 -8.10
CA ARG A 330 15.23 6.24 -7.31
C ARG A 330 15.15 7.46 -6.39
N LYS A 331 16.21 7.72 -5.61
CA LYS A 331 16.26 8.89 -4.73
C LYS A 331 16.45 10.22 -5.50
N ALA A 332 17.10 10.21 -6.68
CA ALA A 332 17.22 11.39 -7.54
C ALA A 332 15.87 11.85 -8.13
N VAL A 333 14.97 10.92 -8.48
CA VAL A 333 13.58 11.23 -8.89
C VAL A 333 12.86 12.05 -7.80
N PHE A 334 12.98 11.64 -6.53
CA PHE A 334 12.43 12.37 -5.39
C PHE A 334 13.07 13.75 -5.18
N LEU A 335 14.39 13.88 -5.31
CA LEU A 335 15.05 15.19 -5.21
C LEU A 335 14.58 16.15 -6.32
N VAL A 336 14.40 15.66 -7.55
CA VAL A 336 13.87 16.45 -8.67
C VAL A 336 12.42 16.92 -8.42
N SER A 337 11.59 16.10 -7.76
CA SER A 337 10.20 16.46 -7.48
C SER A 337 10.05 17.51 -6.37
N GLN A 338 10.90 17.46 -5.35
CA GLN A 338 10.90 18.45 -4.26
C GLN A 338 11.18 19.87 -4.73
N LYS A 339 12.07 20.06 -5.72
CA LYS A 339 12.48 21.40 -6.15
C LYS A 339 11.40 22.15 -6.92
N ARG A 340 10.53 21.43 -7.63
CA ARG A 340 9.44 21.98 -8.48
C ARG A 340 9.93 23.11 -9.40
N SER A 341 10.97 22.83 -10.19
CA SER A 341 11.38 23.72 -11.28
C SER A 341 10.50 23.48 -12.51
N ASP A 342 10.51 24.42 -13.45
CA ASP A 342 9.80 24.28 -14.74
C ASP A 342 10.25 23.03 -15.53
N GLU A 343 11.48 22.55 -15.29
CA GLU A 343 11.98 21.32 -15.92
C GLU A 343 11.53 20.02 -15.22
N THR A 344 11.03 20.08 -13.97
CA THR A 344 10.72 18.90 -13.14
C THR A 344 9.80 17.92 -13.87
N THR A 345 8.74 18.40 -14.51
CA THR A 345 7.80 17.59 -15.32
C THR A 345 8.54 16.78 -16.39
N SER A 346 9.41 17.45 -17.17
CA SER A 346 10.15 16.85 -18.28
C SER A 346 11.17 15.80 -17.82
N ILE A 347 11.83 16.03 -16.67
CA ILE A 347 12.84 15.13 -16.11
C ILE A 347 12.17 13.85 -15.59
N LEU A 348 11.08 13.99 -14.83
CA LEU A 348 10.31 12.86 -14.32
C LEU A 348 9.71 12.04 -15.46
N LEU A 349 9.09 12.68 -16.47
CA LEU A 349 8.57 12.00 -17.66
C LEU A 349 9.66 11.25 -18.44
N SER A 350 10.89 11.78 -18.50
CA SER A 350 12.03 11.10 -19.12
C SER A 350 12.43 9.83 -18.35
N ALA A 351 12.41 9.87 -17.01
CA ALA A 351 12.64 8.70 -16.17
C ALA A 351 11.55 7.63 -16.39
N VAL A 352 10.26 8.01 -16.34
CA VAL A 352 9.13 7.10 -16.61
C VAL A 352 9.28 6.38 -17.96
N ARG A 353 9.75 7.08 -19.00
CA ARG A 353 9.85 6.51 -20.36
C ARG A 353 11.11 5.68 -20.63
N SER A 354 12.16 5.82 -19.82
CA SER A 354 13.50 5.35 -20.22
C SER A 354 14.38 4.75 -19.12
N ASP A 355 13.92 4.71 -17.86
CA ASP A 355 14.64 3.98 -16.82
C ASP A 355 14.46 2.46 -16.99
N PRO A 356 15.55 1.67 -17.01
CA PRO A 356 15.47 0.22 -17.13
C PRO A 356 14.80 -0.42 -15.90
N ASP A 357 14.92 0.22 -14.73
CA ASP A 357 14.36 -0.29 -13.48
C ASP A 357 12.87 0.07 -13.34
N GLN A 358 12.05 -0.90 -12.94
CA GLN A 358 10.61 -0.70 -12.83
C GLN A 358 10.22 0.22 -11.68
N GLU A 359 10.79 0.01 -10.49
CA GLU A 359 10.53 0.82 -9.30
C GLU A 359 10.89 2.30 -9.57
N VAL A 360 12.00 2.58 -10.27
CA VAL A 360 12.36 3.96 -10.65
C VAL A 360 11.31 4.60 -11.57
N ARG A 361 10.74 3.86 -12.55
CA ARG A 361 9.66 4.38 -13.41
C ARG A 361 8.38 4.65 -12.61
N GLU A 362 8.01 3.74 -11.70
CA GLU A 362 6.81 3.86 -10.88
C GLU A 362 6.90 5.06 -9.92
N GLN A 363 8.03 5.18 -9.22
CA GLN A 363 8.35 6.34 -8.40
C GLN A 363 8.31 7.63 -9.23
N ALA A 364 8.80 7.62 -10.48
CA ALA A 364 8.73 8.79 -11.34
C ALA A 364 7.30 9.18 -11.74
N VAL A 365 6.37 8.23 -11.92
CA VAL A 365 4.93 8.55 -12.09
C VAL A 365 4.32 9.08 -10.79
N PHE A 366 4.62 8.44 -9.65
CA PHE A 366 4.14 8.90 -8.35
C PHE A 366 4.58 10.34 -8.07
N TRP A 367 5.86 10.64 -8.22
CA TRP A 367 6.39 11.98 -8.01
C TRP A 367 5.91 13.00 -9.05
N LEU A 368 5.65 12.57 -10.29
CA LEU A 368 5.01 13.40 -11.31
C LEU A 368 3.60 13.82 -10.87
N SER A 369 2.82 12.93 -10.23
CA SER A 369 1.49 13.28 -9.67
C SER A 369 1.52 14.38 -8.59
N GLN A 370 2.68 14.58 -7.96
CA GLN A 370 2.87 15.61 -6.93
C GLN A 370 3.30 16.97 -7.51
N VAL A 371 3.47 17.06 -8.84
CA VAL A 371 3.80 18.31 -9.56
C VAL A 371 2.50 18.98 -10.02
N PRO A 372 2.13 20.16 -9.49
CA PRO A 372 0.91 20.85 -9.91
C PRO A 372 1.11 21.49 -11.28
N GLY A 373 0.17 21.25 -12.21
CA GLY A 373 0.13 21.98 -13.48
C GLY A 373 -0.59 21.25 -14.60
N ASP A 374 -0.96 22.00 -15.63
CA ASP A 374 -1.54 21.45 -16.87
C ASP A 374 -0.50 20.65 -17.69
N GLU A 375 0.78 20.99 -17.55
CA GLU A 375 1.90 20.24 -18.15
C GLU A 375 1.98 18.81 -17.59
N THR A 376 1.78 18.63 -16.28
CA THR A 376 1.69 17.31 -15.64
C THR A 376 0.56 16.48 -16.25
N ALA A 377 -0.61 17.07 -16.48
CA ALA A 377 -1.73 16.37 -17.10
C ALA A 377 -1.45 15.97 -18.57
N LEU A 378 -0.66 16.77 -19.31
CA LEU A 378 -0.18 16.42 -20.66
C LEU A 378 0.90 15.32 -20.62
N ALA A 379 1.80 15.35 -19.62
CA ALA A 379 2.80 14.31 -19.41
C ALA A 379 2.13 12.96 -19.11
N LEU A 380 1.14 12.95 -18.21
CA LEU A 380 0.35 11.76 -17.86
C LEU A 380 -0.49 11.27 -19.05
N ASP A 381 -1.16 12.15 -19.81
CA ASP A 381 -1.84 11.78 -21.07
C ASP A 381 -0.87 11.09 -22.06
N SER A 382 0.37 11.58 -22.16
CA SER A 382 1.37 10.98 -23.04
C SER A 382 1.82 9.57 -22.60
N ILE A 383 1.80 9.28 -21.29
CA ILE A 383 2.09 7.95 -20.73
C ILE A 383 0.95 6.97 -21.08
N LEU A 384 -0.31 7.43 -21.06
CA LEU A 384 -1.48 6.64 -21.44
C LEU A 384 -1.65 6.43 -22.96
N ARG A 385 -0.96 7.24 -23.77
CA ARG A 385 -0.99 7.14 -25.25
C ARG A 385 0.15 6.33 -25.84
N ASP A 386 1.26 6.15 -25.13
CA ASP A 386 2.36 5.32 -25.63
C ASP A 386 2.02 3.83 -25.43
N PRO A 387 1.85 3.03 -26.50
CA PRO A 387 1.53 1.61 -26.40
C PRO A 387 2.70 0.75 -25.90
N LYS A 388 3.89 1.35 -25.67
CA LYS A 388 5.04 0.67 -25.06
C LYS A 388 5.09 0.82 -23.54
N THR A 389 4.26 1.71 -22.97
CA THR A 389 4.18 1.87 -21.52
C THR A 389 3.53 0.65 -20.90
N ASP A 390 4.15 0.14 -19.83
CA ASP A 390 3.64 -0.98 -19.06
C ASP A 390 2.25 -0.66 -18.44
N PRO A 391 1.29 -1.60 -18.42
CA PRO A 391 -0.02 -1.40 -17.80
C PRO A 391 0.02 -0.90 -16.35
N GLU A 392 1.00 -1.31 -15.54
CA GLU A 392 1.14 -0.85 -14.15
C GLU A 392 1.55 0.64 -14.07
N ILE A 393 2.40 1.08 -15.00
CA ILE A 393 2.78 2.49 -15.17
C ILE A 393 1.58 3.31 -15.69
N GLN A 394 0.77 2.76 -16.60
CA GLN A 394 -0.46 3.38 -17.08
C GLN A 394 -1.50 3.50 -15.95
N GLU A 395 -1.68 2.48 -15.12
CA GLU A 395 -2.54 2.53 -13.93
C GLU A 395 -2.14 3.64 -12.97
N LYS A 396 -0.85 3.73 -12.61
CA LYS A 396 -0.36 4.81 -11.74
C LYS A 396 -0.56 6.19 -12.37
N ALA A 397 -0.52 6.30 -13.71
CA ALA A 397 -0.85 7.55 -14.42
C ALA A 397 -2.36 7.88 -14.43
N ILE A 398 -3.23 6.88 -14.51
CA ILE A 398 -4.69 7.04 -14.33
C ILE A 398 -5.01 7.52 -12.92
N PHE A 399 -4.38 6.93 -11.90
CA PHE A 399 -4.51 7.36 -10.51
C PHE A 399 -3.98 8.80 -10.32
N ALA A 400 -2.79 9.11 -10.83
CA ALA A 400 -2.25 10.47 -10.79
C ALA A 400 -3.22 11.51 -11.35
N LEU A 401 -3.80 11.25 -12.54
CA LEU A 401 -4.80 12.12 -13.16
C LEU A 401 -6.08 12.29 -12.32
N SER A 402 -6.49 11.30 -11.52
CA SER A 402 -7.70 11.41 -10.70
C SER A 402 -7.51 12.29 -9.47
N GLN A 403 -6.29 12.30 -8.93
CA GLN A 403 -5.89 13.16 -7.81
C GLN A 403 -5.72 14.63 -8.25
N HIS A 404 -5.37 14.88 -9.52
CA HIS A 404 -5.32 16.23 -10.08
C HIS A 404 -6.71 16.80 -10.34
N ARG A 405 -7.13 17.78 -9.52
CA ARG A 405 -8.41 18.51 -9.67
C ARG A 405 -8.49 19.47 -10.88
N GLY A 406 -7.53 19.42 -11.81
CA GLY A 406 -7.51 20.28 -12.99
C GLY A 406 -8.51 19.81 -14.06
N ALA A 407 -9.19 20.76 -14.72
CA ALA A 407 -10.16 20.45 -15.76
C ALA A 407 -9.57 19.58 -16.90
N ARG A 408 -8.30 19.82 -17.26
CA ARG A 408 -7.55 19.02 -18.24
C ARG A 408 -7.36 17.56 -17.79
N ALA A 409 -7.03 17.31 -16.53
CA ALA A 409 -6.82 15.95 -16.03
C ALA A 409 -8.12 15.12 -16.06
N GLY A 410 -9.24 15.73 -15.66
CA GLY A 410 -10.57 15.13 -15.81
C GLY A 410 -10.93 14.86 -17.27
N ALA A 411 -10.63 15.78 -18.19
CA ALA A 411 -10.83 15.56 -19.63
C ALA A 411 -9.98 14.41 -20.18
N THR A 412 -8.72 14.28 -19.76
CA THR A 412 -7.85 13.15 -20.13
C THR A 412 -8.43 11.82 -19.67
N LEU A 413 -8.89 11.71 -18.42
CA LEU A 413 -9.49 10.47 -17.91
C LEU A 413 -10.76 10.07 -18.67
N ARG A 414 -11.63 11.04 -18.99
CA ARG A 414 -12.82 10.79 -19.82
C ARG A 414 -12.44 10.30 -21.21
N ALA A 415 -11.51 10.98 -21.87
CA ALA A 415 -11.03 10.59 -23.19
C ALA A 415 -10.38 9.18 -23.19
N PHE A 416 -9.66 8.81 -22.12
CA PHE A 416 -9.10 7.47 -21.97
C PHE A 416 -10.19 6.40 -21.77
N ALA A 417 -11.23 6.68 -20.96
CA ALA A 417 -12.35 5.74 -20.77
C ALA A 417 -13.14 5.46 -22.06
N GLU A 418 -13.23 6.43 -22.99
CA GLU A 418 -13.89 6.25 -24.30
C GLU A 418 -13.09 5.40 -25.30
N ARG A 419 -11.78 5.22 -25.12
CA ARG A 419 -10.93 4.49 -26.06
C ARG A 419 -11.26 2.99 -26.08
N SER A 420 -11.84 2.49 -27.16
CA SER A 420 -12.07 1.05 -27.36
C SER A 420 -10.82 0.26 -27.77
N ASP A 421 -9.71 0.94 -28.09
CA ASP A 421 -8.44 0.36 -28.54
C ASP A 421 -7.47 -0.02 -27.40
N VAL A 422 -7.78 0.32 -26.15
CA VAL A 422 -6.93 0.05 -24.98
C VAL A 422 -7.47 -1.05 -24.07
N ASN A 423 -6.60 -1.60 -23.22
CA ASN A 423 -6.91 -2.62 -22.22
C ASN A 423 -8.15 -2.25 -21.38
N SER A 424 -9.07 -3.21 -21.21
CA SER A 424 -10.33 -3.08 -20.46
C SER A 424 -10.11 -2.65 -19.02
N ASP A 425 -9.21 -3.30 -18.32
CA ASP A 425 -8.98 -3.18 -16.88
C ASP A 425 -8.46 -1.77 -16.55
N LEU A 426 -7.67 -1.17 -17.43
CA LEU A 426 -7.28 0.24 -17.34
C LEU A 426 -8.47 1.19 -17.58
N ARG A 427 -9.36 0.90 -18.52
CA ARG A 427 -10.60 1.69 -18.71
C ARG A 427 -11.51 1.57 -17.50
N GLU A 428 -11.60 0.38 -16.90
CA GLU A 428 -12.34 0.14 -15.67
C GLU A 428 -11.81 1.01 -14.53
N LYS A 429 -10.49 1.10 -14.38
CA LYS A 429 -9.82 2.00 -13.41
C LYS A 429 -10.13 3.47 -13.70
N ALA A 430 -10.11 3.91 -14.96
CA ALA A 430 -10.50 5.27 -15.32
C ALA A 430 -11.98 5.58 -15.00
N ILE A 431 -12.90 4.65 -15.30
CA ILE A 431 -14.33 4.74 -14.96
C ILE A 431 -14.52 4.83 -13.44
N PHE A 432 -13.84 3.98 -12.67
CA PHE A 432 -13.86 4.00 -11.20
C PHE A 432 -13.48 5.37 -10.65
N TRP A 433 -12.34 5.91 -11.08
CA TRP A 433 -11.82 7.17 -10.59
C TRP A 433 -12.69 8.37 -10.99
N LEU A 434 -13.32 8.35 -12.16
CA LEU A 434 -14.35 9.31 -12.55
C LEU A 434 -15.59 9.24 -11.64
N GLY A 435 -15.96 8.05 -11.16
CA GLY A 435 -16.99 7.84 -10.15
C GLY A 435 -16.62 8.35 -8.75
N GLN A 436 -15.36 8.20 -8.33
CA GLN A 436 -14.88 8.75 -7.06
C GLN A 436 -14.89 10.30 -7.08
N ASN A 437 -14.56 10.92 -8.21
CA ASN A 437 -14.63 12.36 -8.40
C ASN A 437 -16.08 12.83 -8.71
N ARG A 438 -16.91 12.86 -7.67
CA ARG A 438 -18.36 13.14 -7.77
C ARG A 438 -18.65 14.53 -8.36
N SER A 439 -19.19 14.56 -9.56
CA SER A 439 -19.71 15.76 -10.24
C SER A 439 -20.84 15.39 -11.19
N GLU A 440 -21.71 16.35 -11.51
CA GLU A 440 -22.79 16.18 -12.51
C GLU A 440 -22.21 15.87 -13.89
N ASP A 441 -21.14 16.57 -14.29
CA ASP A 441 -20.39 16.31 -15.53
C ASP A 441 -19.90 14.86 -15.63
N ASN A 442 -19.27 14.32 -14.57
CA ASN A 442 -18.79 12.94 -14.58
C ASN A 442 -19.97 11.95 -14.57
N ALA A 443 -21.06 12.25 -13.85
CA ALA A 443 -22.22 11.38 -13.82
C ALA A 443 -22.89 11.31 -15.20
N GLN A 444 -23.04 12.45 -15.88
CA GLN A 444 -23.59 12.51 -17.22
C GLN A 444 -22.66 11.83 -18.24
N PHE A 445 -21.34 12.11 -18.17
CA PHE A 445 -20.35 11.43 -19.00
C PHE A 445 -20.42 9.90 -18.86
N LEU A 446 -20.51 9.37 -17.63
CA LEU A 446 -20.60 7.93 -17.40
C LEU A 446 -21.89 7.33 -18.00
N LYS A 447 -23.04 8.00 -17.86
CA LYS A 447 -24.31 7.59 -18.50
C LYS A 447 -24.24 7.58 -20.02
N ASP A 448 -23.49 8.51 -20.62
CA ASP A 448 -23.31 8.59 -22.07
C ASP A 448 -22.23 7.63 -22.59
N LEU A 449 -21.20 7.33 -21.79
CA LEU A 449 -20.21 6.29 -22.06
C LEU A 449 -20.89 4.92 -22.09
N TYR A 450 -21.74 4.60 -21.11
CA TYR A 450 -22.46 3.33 -21.02
C TYR A 450 -23.15 2.92 -22.33
N LYS A 451 -23.80 3.88 -23.01
CA LYS A 451 -24.51 3.69 -24.28
C LYS A 451 -23.59 3.28 -25.45
N LYS A 452 -22.27 3.44 -25.28
CA LYS A 452 -21.21 3.14 -26.26
C LYS A 452 -20.39 1.91 -25.87
N LEU A 453 -20.68 1.25 -24.74
CA LEU A 453 -19.94 0.10 -24.25
C LEU A 453 -20.56 -1.22 -24.75
N ASP A 454 -19.75 -2.05 -25.39
CA ASP A 454 -20.11 -3.44 -25.72
C ASP A 454 -19.60 -4.45 -24.66
N ASN A 455 -18.54 -4.09 -23.91
CA ASN A 455 -17.99 -4.93 -22.83
C ASN A 455 -18.84 -4.79 -21.56
N GLN A 456 -19.22 -5.93 -20.96
CA GLN A 456 -20.10 -5.99 -19.80
C GLN A 456 -19.42 -5.51 -18.51
N ASP A 457 -18.16 -5.89 -18.26
CA ASP A 457 -17.40 -5.49 -17.07
C ASP A 457 -17.31 -3.96 -16.94
N LEU A 458 -17.10 -3.26 -18.07
CA LEU A 458 -17.12 -1.80 -18.13
C LEU A 458 -18.52 -1.21 -17.90
N LYS A 459 -19.59 -1.83 -18.42
CA LYS A 459 -20.98 -1.43 -18.12
C LYS A 459 -21.28 -1.56 -16.64
N GLU A 460 -20.87 -2.67 -16.02
CA GLU A 460 -20.98 -2.90 -14.59
C GLU A 460 -20.20 -1.88 -13.77
N LYS A 461 -18.99 -1.51 -14.22
CA LYS A 461 -18.21 -0.48 -13.55
C LYS A 461 -18.86 0.89 -13.61
N VAL A 462 -19.52 1.24 -14.73
CA VAL A 462 -20.32 2.46 -14.82
C VAL A 462 -21.49 2.42 -13.83
N ILE A 463 -22.23 1.31 -13.79
CA ILE A 463 -23.33 1.06 -12.84
C ILE A 463 -22.86 1.21 -11.38
N PHE A 464 -21.75 0.57 -11.03
CA PHE A 464 -21.12 0.69 -9.71
C PHE A 464 -20.70 2.13 -9.42
N SER A 465 -20.03 2.80 -10.35
CA SER A 465 -19.52 4.16 -10.17
C SER A 465 -20.65 5.15 -9.93
N LEU A 466 -21.73 5.08 -10.72
CA LEU A 466 -22.92 5.93 -10.56
C LEU A 466 -23.67 5.64 -9.24
N SER A 467 -23.67 4.40 -8.76
CA SER A 467 -24.28 4.06 -7.46
C SER A 467 -23.48 4.61 -6.26
N GLN A 468 -22.14 4.59 -6.37
CA GLN A 468 -21.24 5.19 -5.38
C GLN A 468 -21.32 6.72 -5.37
N MET A 469 -21.46 7.36 -6.54
CA MET A 469 -21.74 8.81 -6.62
C MET A 469 -23.04 9.16 -5.90
N GLY A 470 -24.07 8.30 -6.05
CA GLY A 470 -25.40 8.49 -5.49
C GLY A 470 -26.18 9.61 -6.19
N GLY A 471 -27.25 10.08 -5.56
CA GLY A 471 -28.14 11.11 -6.11
C GLY A 471 -29.32 10.54 -6.89
N ILE A 472 -30.46 11.22 -6.81
CA ILE A 472 -31.76 10.73 -7.29
C ILE A 472 -31.71 10.37 -8.79
N ASP A 473 -31.09 11.21 -9.62
CA ASP A 473 -31.04 11.00 -11.08
C ASP A 473 -30.04 9.92 -11.53
N ASN A 474 -29.14 9.50 -10.64
CA ASN A 474 -28.30 8.32 -10.87
C ASN A 474 -29.07 7.04 -10.50
N TYR A 475 -29.82 7.05 -9.40
CA TYR A 475 -30.66 5.91 -9.03
C TYR A 475 -31.87 5.71 -9.98
N ARG A 476 -32.46 6.78 -10.51
CA ARG A 476 -33.45 6.70 -11.60
C ARG A 476 -32.87 6.03 -12.84
N TRP A 477 -31.70 6.50 -13.29
CA TRP A 477 -31.01 5.89 -14.43
C TRP A 477 -30.67 4.40 -14.20
N LEU A 478 -30.24 4.02 -12.99
CA LEU A 478 -30.04 2.61 -12.63
C LEU A 478 -31.34 1.79 -12.68
N MET A 479 -32.48 2.40 -12.33
CA MET A 479 -33.79 1.77 -12.47
C MET A 479 -34.20 1.60 -13.93
N ASP A 480 -33.93 2.61 -14.79
CA ASP A 480 -34.18 2.52 -16.23
C ASP A 480 -33.40 1.35 -16.86
N ILE A 481 -32.13 1.16 -16.47
CA ILE A 481 -31.31 0.01 -16.90
C ILE A 481 -31.90 -1.32 -16.42
N ALA A 482 -32.34 -1.43 -15.16
CA ALA A 482 -32.96 -2.66 -14.66
C ALA A 482 -34.24 -3.06 -15.43
N LEU A 483 -34.98 -2.07 -15.91
CA LEU A 483 -36.24 -2.26 -16.65
C LEU A 483 -36.05 -2.48 -18.15
N ASP A 484 -34.91 -2.10 -18.73
CA ASP A 484 -34.65 -2.29 -20.16
C ASP A 484 -34.42 -3.77 -20.49
N SER A 485 -35.41 -4.41 -21.12
CA SER A 485 -35.31 -5.82 -21.53
C SER A 485 -34.36 -6.09 -22.69
N ARG A 486 -33.66 -5.05 -23.20
CA ARG A 486 -32.59 -5.18 -24.20
C ARG A 486 -31.21 -5.34 -23.57
N GLU A 487 -31.08 -5.02 -22.28
CA GLU A 487 -29.84 -5.20 -21.53
C GLU A 487 -29.70 -6.63 -21.02
N ASP A 488 -28.45 -7.06 -20.80
CA ASP A 488 -28.16 -8.40 -20.30
C ASP A 488 -28.75 -8.63 -18.90
N ILE A 489 -29.14 -9.87 -18.58
CA ILE A 489 -29.81 -10.19 -17.32
C ILE A 489 -28.93 -9.87 -16.09
N GLU A 490 -27.61 -10.10 -16.15
CA GLU A 490 -26.69 -9.78 -15.05
C GLU A 490 -26.51 -8.26 -14.88
N ILE A 491 -26.43 -7.52 -15.99
CA ILE A 491 -26.41 -6.06 -15.99
C ILE A 491 -27.66 -5.50 -15.30
N ARG A 492 -28.84 -6.02 -15.66
CA ARG A 492 -30.13 -5.61 -15.08
C ARG A 492 -30.21 -5.97 -13.60
N LYS A 493 -29.75 -7.15 -13.20
CA LYS A 493 -29.67 -7.60 -11.79
C LYS A 493 -28.74 -6.70 -10.96
N LYS A 494 -27.58 -6.34 -11.51
CA LYS A 494 -26.60 -5.43 -10.87
C LYS A 494 -27.13 -4.00 -10.77
N ALA A 495 -27.77 -3.47 -11.82
CA ALA A 495 -28.42 -2.16 -11.79
C ALA A 495 -29.54 -2.10 -10.73
N LEU A 496 -30.41 -3.11 -10.69
CA LEU A 496 -31.47 -3.24 -9.69
C LEU A 496 -30.92 -3.36 -8.26
N PHE A 497 -29.86 -4.15 -8.06
CA PHE A 497 -29.20 -4.27 -6.76
C PHE A 497 -28.73 -2.90 -6.25
N TRP A 498 -27.96 -2.18 -7.06
CA TRP A 498 -27.41 -0.88 -6.69
C TRP A 498 -28.48 0.21 -6.53
N ALA A 499 -29.53 0.20 -7.35
CA ALA A 499 -30.70 1.06 -7.16
C ALA A 499 -31.43 0.74 -5.84
N GLY A 500 -31.62 -0.55 -5.53
CA GLY A 500 -32.26 -1.04 -4.32
C GLY A 500 -31.50 -0.69 -3.03
N GLN A 501 -30.16 -0.70 -3.06
CA GLN A 501 -29.32 -0.21 -1.96
C GLN A 501 -29.35 1.33 -1.80
N GLY A 502 -29.77 2.06 -2.83
CA GLY A 502 -29.90 3.51 -2.81
C GLY A 502 -31.00 3.98 -1.87
N ARG A 503 -30.63 4.74 -0.82
CA ARG A 503 -31.59 5.35 0.12
C ARG A 503 -32.56 6.36 -0.52
N SER A 504 -32.32 6.76 -1.76
CA SER A 504 -33.13 7.73 -2.51
C SER A 504 -34.26 7.08 -3.33
N VAL A 505 -34.32 5.75 -3.44
CA VAL A 505 -35.43 5.04 -4.11
C VAL A 505 -36.49 4.70 -3.08
N ASP A 506 -37.72 5.20 -3.27
CA ASP A 506 -38.85 4.88 -2.39
C ASP A 506 -39.17 3.38 -2.46
N ILE A 507 -39.37 2.76 -1.29
CA ILE A 507 -39.82 1.36 -1.22
C ILE A 507 -41.16 1.16 -1.93
N ALA A 508 -42.04 2.17 -1.96
CA ALA A 508 -43.30 2.12 -2.68
C ALA A 508 -43.13 1.96 -4.20
N ASP A 509 -42.07 2.53 -4.79
CA ASP A 509 -41.74 2.32 -6.21
C ASP A 509 -41.26 0.90 -6.46
N LEU A 510 -40.34 0.40 -5.65
CA LEU A 510 -39.84 -0.98 -5.74
C LEU A 510 -41.00 -1.99 -5.61
N VAL A 511 -41.87 -1.82 -4.60
CA VAL A 511 -43.03 -2.70 -4.34
C VAL A 511 -43.99 -2.76 -5.53
N ARG A 512 -44.23 -1.64 -6.23
CA ARG A 512 -45.01 -1.60 -7.48
C ARG A 512 -44.30 -2.35 -8.62
N LEU A 513 -42.97 -2.24 -8.68
CA LEU A 513 -42.15 -2.79 -9.76
C LEU A 513 -42.32 -4.29 -9.95
N TYR A 514 -42.51 -5.03 -8.85
CA TYR A 514 -42.66 -6.49 -8.87
C TYR A 514 -43.78 -7.00 -9.78
N GLU A 515 -44.92 -6.29 -9.83
CA GLU A 515 -46.05 -6.67 -10.68
C GLU A 515 -45.80 -6.34 -12.16
N SER A 516 -44.92 -5.38 -12.44
CA SER A 516 -44.55 -4.98 -13.81
C SER A 516 -43.44 -5.82 -14.43
N MET A 517 -42.69 -6.57 -13.61
CA MET A 517 -41.62 -7.44 -14.10
C MET A 517 -42.18 -8.78 -14.61
N ASN A 518 -41.93 -9.08 -15.88
CA ASN A 518 -42.28 -10.37 -16.49
C ASN A 518 -41.17 -11.43 -16.35
N ASP A 519 -39.93 -10.98 -16.13
CA ASP A 519 -38.77 -11.86 -16.00
C ASP A 519 -38.67 -12.44 -14.58
N ARG A 520 -38.49 -13.76 -14.50
CA ARG A 520 -38.43 -14.47 -13.22
C ARG A 520 -37.17 -14.14 -12.43
N GLU A 521 -36.00 -14.10 -13.05
CA GLU A 521 -34.74 -13.79 -12.35
C GLU A 521 -34.76 -12.37 -11.79
N MET A 522 -35.35 -11.43 -12.53
CA MET A 522 -35.55 -10.06 -12.03
C MET A 522 -36.54 -10.00 -10.86
N LYS A 523 -37.61 -10.82 -10.86
CA LYS A 523 -38.48 -10.97 -9.67
C LYS A 523 -37.73 -11.58 -8.48
N GLU A 524 -36.88 -12.58 -8.70
CA GLU A 524 -36.01 -13.15 -7.66
C GLU A 524 -35.03 -12.11 -7.10
N GLN A 525 -34.47 -11.26 -7.96
CA GLN A 525 -33.61 -10.16 -7.55
C GLN A 525 -34.36 -9.08 -6.78
N LEU A 526 -35.62 -8.76 -7.13
CA LEU A 526 -36.47 -7.87 -6.33
C LEU A 526 -36.76 -8.45 -4.94
N ILE A 527 -37.03 -9.77 -4.85
CA ILE A 527 -37.21 -10.46 -3.57
C ILE A 527 -35.97 -10.29 -2.67
N PHE A 528 -34.77 -10.43 -3.24
CA PHE A 528 -33.52 -10.15 -2.52
C PHE A 528 -33.35 -8.66 -2.17
N VAL A 529 -33.72 -7.73 -3.05
CA VAL A 529 -33.71 -6.30 -2.70
C VAL A 529 -34.63 -6.04 -1.49
N TYR A 530 -35.84 -6.59 -1.45
CA TYR A 530 -36.73 -6.44 -0.30
C TYR A 530 -36.15 -7.01 1.01
N SER A 531 -35.43 -8.14 0.97
CA SER A 531 -34.82 -8.71 2.17
C SER A 531 -33.71 -7.84 2.76
N GLN A 532 -33.06 -7.01 1.94
CA GLN A 532 -32.03 -6.07 2.35
C GLN A 532 -32.59 -4.71 2.80
N ARG A 533 -33.86 -4.40 2.50
CA ARG A 533 -34.55 -3.17 2.93
C ARG A 533 -35.06 -3.30 4.36
N ARG A 534 -35.14 -2.18 5.07
CA ARG A 534 -35.50 -2.12 6.50
C ARG A 534 -36.95 -1.69 6.74
N GLU A 535 -37.60 -1.18 5.71
CA GLU A 535 -38.95 -0.63 5.75
C GLU A 535 -39.99 -1.74 5.83
N ASP A 536 -41.00 -1.57 6.69
CA ASP A 536 -42.10 -2.55 6.86
C ASP A 536 -42.77 -2.95 5.54
N ALA A 537 -42.91 -2.00 4.60
CA ALA A 537 -43.48 -2.24 3.27
C ALA A 537 -42.70 -3.29 2.44
N ALA A 538 -41.38 -3.43 2.66
CA ALA A 538 -40.57 -4.46 2.02
C ALA A 538 -40.91 -5.85 2.56
N LEU A 539 -41.00 -5.97 3.90
CA LEU A 539 -41.39 -7.20 4.58
C LEU A 539 -42.84 -7.60 4.25
N ASP A 540 -43.76 -6.63 4.20
CA ASP A 540 -45.14 -6.84 3.78
C ASP A 540 -45.25 -7.30 2.32
N LYS A 541 -44.38 -6.81 1.42
CA LYS A 541 -44.31 -7.31 0.05
C LYS A 541 -43.78 -8.74 0.00
N LEU A 542 -42.79 -9.11 0.82
CA LEU A 542 -42.33 -10.51 0.94
C LEU A 542 -43.44 -11.43 1.46
N PHE A 543 -44.26 -11.00 2.43
CA PHE A 543 -45.44 -11.75 2.88
C PHE A 543 -46.47 -11.95 1.76
N GLN A 544 -46.75 -10.90 0.98
CA GLN A 544 -47.69 -10.97 -0.15
C GLN A 544 -47.19 -11.95 -1.22
N ILE A 545 -45.91 -11.88 -1.58
CA ILE A 545 -45.29 -12.79 -2.56
C ILE A 545 -45.36 -14.23 -2.04
N GLY A 546 -44.93 -14.48 -0.80
CA GLY A 546 -44.92 -15.81 -0.21
C GLY A 546 -46.29 -16.47 -0.09
N LYS A 547 -47.37 -15.70 0.11
CA LYS A 547 -48.76 -16.19 0.11
C LYS A 547 -49.35 -16.35 -1.30
N ASN A 548 -49.14 -15.38 -2.20
CA ASN A 548 -49.99 -15.19 -3.38
C ASN A 548 -49.30 -15.29 -4.75
N ASP A 549 -47.97 -15.25 -4.86
CA ASP A 549 -47.33 -15.25 -6.19
C ASP A 549 -47.58 -16.60 -6.91
N PRO A 550 -47.93 -16.62 -8.22
CA PRO A 550 -48.21 -17.86 -8.92
C PRO A 550 -47.01 -18.81 -9.04
N ASP A 551 -45.77 -18.31 -9.17
CA ASP A 551 -44.57 -19.15 -9.24
C ASP A 551 -44.18 -19.66 -7.85
N ARG A 552 -44.18 -20.99 -7.71
CA ARG A 552 -43.87 -21.69 -6.46
C ARG A 552 -42.45 -21.41 -5.96
N GLU A 553 -41.48 -21.20 -6.83
CA GLU A 553 -40.11 -20.91 -6.45
C GLU A 553 -39.94 -19.46 -6.00
N LEU A 554 -40.68 -18.50 -6.58
CA LEU A 554 -40.76 -17.13 -6.07
C LEU A 554 -41.37 -17.10 -4.67
N ARG A 555 -42.47 -17.84 -4.44
CA ARG A 555 -43.04 -18.01 -3.09
C ARG A 555 -42.02 -18.56 -2.09
N LYS A 556 -41.32 -19.65 -2.44
CA LYS A 556 -40.26 -20.24 -1.59
C LYS A 556 -39.14 -19.24 -1.27
N LYS A 557 -38.63 -18.51 -2.27
CA LYS A 557 -37.56 -17.51 -2.08
C LYS A 557 -38.02 -16.38 -1.16
N ALA A 558 -39.24 -15.88 -1.30
CA ALA A 558 -39.80 -14.89 -0.38
C ALA A 558 -39.95 -15.44 1.05
N ILE A 559 -40.49 -16.65 1.23
CA ILE A 559 -40.62 -17.32 2.53
C ILE A 559 -39.25 -17.55 3.20
N PHE A 560 -38.23 -17.94 2.42
CA PHE A 560 -36.86 -18.09 2.91
C PHE A 560 -36.31 -16.79 3.50
N TRP A 561 -36.43 -15.67 2.77
CA TRP A 561 -35.98 -14.37 3.26
C TRP A 561 -36.81 -13.83 4.43
N VAL A 562 -38.11 -14.14 4.49
CA VAL A 562 -38.93 -13.90 5.68
C VAL A 562 -38.37 -14.65 6.89
N GLY A 563 -37.92 -15.91 6.72
CA GLY A 563 -37.26 -16.69 7.77
C GLY A 563 -35.93 -16.11 8.28
N GLN A 564 -35.25 -15.30 7.45
CA GLN A 564 -34.04 -14.57 7.86
C GLN A 564 -34.36 -13.22 8.54
N SER A 565 -35.62 -12.77 8.52
CA SER A 565 -36.02 -11.51 9.13
C SER A 565 -36.07 -11.61 10.66
N ARG A 566 -35.49 -10.61 11.34
CA ARG A 566 -35.56 -10.47 12.81
C ARG A 566 -36.88 -9.85 13.29
N SER A 567 -37.82 -9.57 12.39
CA SER A 567 -39.12 -8.97 12.74
C SER A 567 -40.04 -10.00 13.42
N PRO A 568 -40.67 -9.68 14.57
CA PRO A 568 -41.68 -10.57 15.18
C PRO A 568 -42.86 -10.89 14.24
N ARG A 569 -43.16 -9.99 13.29
CA ARG A 569 -44.18 -10.18 12.25
C ARG A 569 -43.84 -11.37 11.34
N ALA A 570 -42.56 -11.64 11.10
CA ALA A 570 -42.12 -12.77 10.29
C ALA A 570 -42.43 -14.12 10.95
N ALA A 571 -42.18 -14.23 12.26
CA ALA A 571 -42.53 -15.43 13.02
C ALA A 571 -44.05 -15.70 13.01
N GLN A 572 -44.87 -14.65 13.16
CA GLN A 572 -46.33 -14.74 13.05
C GLN A 572 -46.78 -15.20 11.66
N TYR A 573 -46.25 -14.58 10.60
CA TYR A 573 -46.52 -14.98 9.21
C TYR A 573 -46.17 -16.45 8.94
N LEU A 574 -45.01 -16.92 9.41
CA LEU A 574 -44.58 -18.31 9.21
C LEU A 574 -45.47 -19.29 9.97
N GLN A 575 -45.89 -18.93 11.19
CA GLN A 575 -46.83 -19.73 11.98
C GLN A 575 -48.23 -19.80 11.33
N GLU A 576 -48.73 -18.71 10.75
CA GLU A 576 -49.97 -18.71 9.96
C GLU A 576 -49.86 -19.63 8.74
N LEU A 577 -48.72 -19.62 8.05
CA LEU A 577 -48.49 -20.40 6.84
C LEU A 577 -48.35 -21.90 7.11
N ILE A 578 -47.83 -22.29 8.29
CA ILE A 578 -47.74 -23.68 8.74
C ILE A 578 -49.11 -24.24 9.16
N ASN A 579 -50.05 -23.36 9.54
CA ASN A 579 -51.39 -23.73 10.00
C ASN A 579 -52.44 -23.80 8.86
N GLN A 580 -52.01 -23.71 7.59
CA GLN A 580 -52.83 -23.80 6.37
C GLN A 580 -52.58 -25.13 5.64
#